data_AF-A0A1U8NYN0-F1
#
_entry.id   AF-A0A1U8NYN0-F1
#
_cell.length_a   1.000
_cell.length_b   1.000
_cell.length_c   1.000
_cell.angle_alpha   90.00
_cell.angle_beta   90.00
_cell.angle_gamma   90.00
#
_symmetry.space_group_name_H-M   'P 1'
#
loop_
_entity.id
_entity.type
_entity.pdbx_description
1 polymer ?
#
loop_
_entity_poly.entity_id
_entity_poly.type
_entity_poly.pdbx_seq_one_letter_code
_entity_poly.pdbx_strand_id
1 'polypeptide(L)'
;MESTALNGRMVRWKILLSEFDIVYVSQKAIKGSAVEDFLASRALEDYEPLNFDFPNEELMCIAATEDSPWKLNFDGASNAVRNGIGTVLVSPNGDHYPFTCKLDFDCTNNMAEYEACIMGLQAAIERGIKTLEVYGDSTLLIYQLKGEWETRDPKLINYRMVVLGF
;
A
#
# COMPACT_ATOMS: atom_id res chain seq x y z
N MET A 1 17.21 -36.59 -16.77
CA MET A 1 16.67 -36.03 -15.51
C MET A 1 16.49 -34.55 -15.75
N GLU A 2 15.25 -34.17 -16.03
CA GLU A 2 14.86 -32.86 -16.55
C GLU A 2 14.86 -31.82 -15.43
N SER A 3 15.60 -30.73 -15.64
CA SER A 3 15.58 -29.56 -14.77
C SER A 3 14.24 -28.87 -14.92
N THR A 4 13.48 -28.80 -13.84
CA THR A 4 12.32 -27.92 -13.70
C THR A 4 12.73 -26.49 -14.08
N ALA A 5 11.92 -25.87 -14.93
CA ALA A 5 12.23 -24.62 -15.61
C ALA A 5 12.62 -23.50 -14.63
N LEU A 6 13.84 -22.96 -14.78
CA LEU A 6 14.15 -21.66 -14.19
C LEU A 6 13.21 -20.64 -14.82
N ASN A 7 12.32 -20.08 -14.01
CA ASN A 7 11.47 -18.96 -14.40
C ASN A 7 12.34 -17.86 -15.04
N GLY A 8 11.91 -17.26 -16.16
CA GLY A 8 12.72 -16.36 -16.98
C GLY A 8 13.39 -15.21 -16.21
N ARG A 9 12.79 -14.81 -15.07
CA ARG A 9 13.40 -13.85 -14.13
C ARG A 9 14.72 -14.36 -13.53
N MET A 10 14.79 -15.61 -13.08
CA MET A 10 16.02 -16.16 -12.47
C MET A 10 17.15 -16.30 -13.49
N VAL A 11 16.84 -16.59 -14.76
CA VAL A 11 17.85 -16.64 -15.83
C VAL A 11 18.43 -15.25 -16.09
N ARG A 12 17.60 -14.21 -16.11
CA ARG A 12 18.05 -12.81 -16.27
C ARG A 12 18.93 -12.36 -15.11
N TRP A 13 18.51 -12.63 -13.87
CA TRP A 13 19.33 -12.36 -12.70
C TRP A 13 20.67 -13.10 -12.77
N LYS A 14 20.66 -14.37 -13.20
CA LYS A 14 21.91 -15.13 -13.38
C LYS A 14 22.84 -14.52 -14.42
N ILE A 15 22.32 -13.96 -15.52
CA ILE A 15 23.11 -13.28 -16.54
C ILE A 15 23.71 -11.98 -15.97
N LEU A 16 22.89 -11.10 -15.38
CA LEU A 16 23.34 -9.82 -14.81
C LEU A 16 24.38 -10.01 -13.71
N LEU A 17 24.20 -11.03 -12.87
CA LEU A 17 25.10 -11.32 -11.76
C LEU A 17 26.36 -12.08 -12.19
N SER A 18 26.39 -12.66 -13.40
CA SER A 18 27.56 -13.43 -13.89
C SER A 18 28.78 -12.58 -14.23
N GLU A 19 28.61 -11.27 -14.43
CA GLU A 19 29.72 -10.34 -14.64
C GLU A 19 30.53 -10.10 -13.35
N PHE A 20 29.92 -10.37 -12.19
CA PHE A 20 30.53 -10.15 -10.89
C PHE A 20 31.03 -11.46 -10.28
N ASP A 21 32.21 -11.41 -9.65
CA ASP A 21 32.72 -12.52 -8.85
C ASP A 21 32.05 -12.52 -7.47
N ILE A 22 30.84 -13.08 -7.39
CA ILE A 22 30.01 -13.05 -6.18
C ILE A 22 30.42 -14.19 -5.24
N VAL A 23 30.96 -13.82 -4.09
CA VAL A 23 31.23 -14.75 -3.00
C VAL A 23 30.09 -14.71 -1.99
N TYR A 24 29.50 -15.86 -1.69
CA TYR A 24 28.50 -15.97 -0.63
C TYR A 24 29.17 -15.86 0.75
N VAL A 25 28.67 -14.96 1.60
CA VAL A 25 29.15 -14.77 2.97
C VAL A 25 27.96 -14.94 3.93
N SER A 26 28.17 -15.65 5.04
CA SER A 26 27.13 -15.84 6.08
C SER A 26 26.66 -14.49 6.63
N GLN A 27 25.33 -14.32 6.71
CA GLN A 27 24.69 -13.04 7.04
C GLN A 27 25.06 -12.56 8.46
N LYS A 28 25.76 -11.43 8.55
CA LYS A 28 25.83 -10.61 9.77
C LYS A 28 24.73 -9.55 9.64
N ALA A 29 23.99 -9.27 10.72
CA ALA A 29 22.97 -8.22 10.70
C ALA A 29 23.62 -6.88 10.32
N ILE A 30 23.16 -6.27 9.23
CA ILE A 30 23.59 -4.95 8.78
C ILE A 30 22.58 -3.94 9.31
N LYS A 31 23.05 -2.89 9.98
CA LYS A 31 22.17 -1.78 10.39
C LYS A 31 21.69 -1.05 9.14
N GLY A 32 20.38 -0.81 9.02
CA GLY A 32 19.80 -0.09 7.88
C GLY A 32 20.44 1.28 7.65
N SER A 33 20.82 1.98 8.73
CA SER A 33 21.54 3.26 8.64
C SER A 33 22.86 3.17 7.88
N ALA A 34 23.58 2.04 7.97
CA ALA A 34 24.83 1.87 7.22
C ALA A 34 24.60 1.70 5.72
N VAL A 35 23.43 1.20 5.31
CA VAL A 35 23.03 1.11 3.90
C VAL A 35 22.61 2.49 3.39
N GLU A 36 21.83 3.24 4.18
CA GLU A 36 21.44 4.61 3.85
C GLU A 36 22.65 5.55 3.73
N ASP A 37 23.57 5.52 4.70
CA ASP A 37 24.79 6.33 4.67
C ASP A 37 25.67 5.97 3.45
N PHE A 38 25.75 4.68 3.10
CA PHE A 38 26.49 4.23 1.92
C PHE A 38 25.87 4.74 0.63
N LEU A 39 24.53 4.66 0.49
CA LEU A 39 23.81 5.17 -0.68
C LEU A 39 23.91 6.69 -0.77
N ALA A 40 23.74 7.41 0.34
CA ALA A 40 23.85 8.86 0.40
C ALA A 40 25.26 9.34 0.02
N SER A 41 26.31 8.62 0.45
CA SER A 41 27.71 8.96 0.12
C SER A 41 28.09 8.74 -1.34
N ARG A 42 27.26 8.02 -2.10
CA ARG A 42 27.50 7.63 -3.50
C ARG A 42 26.40 8.06 -4.45
N ALA A 43 25.50 8.94 -4.00
CA ALA A 43 24.55 9.60 -4.88
C ALA A 43 25.35 10.51 -5.85
N LEU A 44 25.57 10.04 -7.07
CA LEU A 44 26.06 10.88 -8.16
C LEU A 44 24.94 11.85 -8.55
N GLU A 45 25.27 13.13 -8.76
CA GLU A 45 24.30 14.15 -9.22
C GLU A 45 23.69 13.79 -10.58
N ASP A 46 24.38 12.97 -11.38
CA ASP A 46 23.95 12.49 -12.69
C ASP A 46 23.38 11.06 -12.65
N TYR A 47 22.67 10.68 -11.57
CA TYR A 47 21.98 9.40 -11.52
C TYR A 47 20.86 9.37 -12.56
N GLU A 48 21.16 8.82 -13.75
CA GLU A 48 20.11 8.38 -14.66
C GLU A 48 19.47 7.12 -14.08
N PRO A 49 18.14 7.11 -13.87
CA PRO A 49 17.46 5.91 -13.39
C PRO A 49 17.69 4.78 -14.38
N LEU A 50 18.35 3.72 -13.91
CA LEU A 50 18.49 2.46 -14.65
C LEU A 50 17.09 1.98 -15.00
N ASN A 51 16.75 2.08 -16.29
CA ASN A 51 15.49 1.63 -16.82
C ASN A 51 15.46 0.08 -16.76
N PHE A 52 14.82 -0.46 -15.73
CA PHE A 52 14.52 -1.87 -15.61
C PHE A 52 13.26 -2.21 -16.41
N ASP A 53 13.23 -1.87 -17.70
CA ASP A 53 12.20 -2.36 -18.61
C ASP A 53 12.43 -3.87 -18.80
N PHE A 54 11.78 -4.67 -17.94
CA PHE A 54 11.78 -6.11 -18.09
C PHE A 54 10.85 -6.48 -19.26
N PRO A 55 11.30 -7.23 -20.29
CA PRO A 55 10.45 -7.61 -21.44
C PRO A 55 9.26 -8.53 -21.14
N ASN A 56 8.94 -8.77 -19.87
CA ASN A 56 7.78 -9.51 -19.39
C ASN A 56 7.12 -8.84 -18.18
N GLU A 57 7.50 -7.60 -17.88
CA GLU A 57 6.51 -6.68 -17.36
C GLU A 57 5.79 -6.24 -18.61
N GLU A 58 4.59 -6.77 -18.79
CA GLU A 58 3.54 -6.03 -19.46
C GLU A 58 3.35 -4.78 -18.60
N LEU A 59 4.28 -3.83 -18.73
CA LEU A 59 4.10 -2.44 -18.41
C LEU A 59 2.88 -2.10 -19.23
N MET A 60 1.75 -2.06 -18.53
CA MET A 60 0.56 -1.34 -18.91
C MET A 60 0.93 0.16 -19.03
N CYS A 61 1.87 0.48 -19.92
CA CYS A 61 1.85 1.67 -20.73
C CYS A 61 0.76 1.46 -21.79
N ILE A 62 -0.45 1.13 -21.35
CA ILE A 62 -1.62 1.61 -22.07
C ILE A 62 -1.52 3.11 -21.89
N ALA A 63 -1.49 3.82 -23.01
CA ALA A 63 -1.49 5.27 -23.08
C ALA A 63 -2.19 5.88 -21.86
N ALA A 64 -1.55 6.83 -21.19
CA ALA A 64 -2.12 7.68 -20.15
C ALA A 64 -3.23 8.56 -20.75
N THR A 65 -4.28 7.90 -21.20
CA THR A 65 -5.52 8.38 -21.76
C THR A 65 -6.52 7.29 -21.44
N GLU A 66 -6.86 7.17 -20.15
CA GLU A 66 -8.19 6.82 -19.66
C GLU A 66 -8.20 7.06 -18.15
N ASP A 67 -9.24 7.75 -17.68
CA ASP A 67 -9.42 8.29 -16.34
C ASP A 67 -9.34 7.22 -15.23
N SER A 68 -8.14 6.75 -14.88
CA SER A 68 -8.00 5.82 -13.76
C SER A 68 -8.47 6.53 -12.49
N PRO A 69 -9.44 6.00 -11.74
CA PRO A 69 -9.99 6.69 -10.58
C PRO A 69 -8.93 6.83 -9.49
N TRP A 70 -9.15 7.78 -8.58
CA TRP A 70 -8.37 7.85 -7.35
C TRP A 70 -8.57 6.56 -6.55
N LYS A 71 -7.53 6.13 -5.82
CA LYS A 71 -7.62 4.96 -4.94
C LYS A 71 -7.45 5.38 -3.49
N LEU A 72 -8.24 4.81 -2.61
CA LEU A 72 -8.14 4.97 -1.17
C LEU A 72 -7.79 3.63 -0.55
N ASN A 73 -6.65 3.55 0.12
CA ASN A 73 -6.31 2.42 0.98
C ASN A 73 -6.46 2.86 2.44
N PHE A 74 -7.04 2.05 3.30
CA PHE A 74 -7.12 2.33 4.73
C PHE A 74 -6.83 1.08 5.56
N ASP A 75 -6.34 1.30 6.77
CA ASP A 75 -6.07 0.27 7.77
C ASP A 75 -6.20 0.87 9.18
N GLY A 76 -6.89 0.16 10.06
CA GLY A 76 -7.08 0.53 11.46
C GLY A 76 -6.47 -0.50 12.41
N ALA A 77 -5.58 -0.04 13.29
CA ALA A 77 -4.95 -0.87 14.31
C ALA A 77 -5.40 -0.49 15.72
N SER A 78 -5.84 -1.48 16.50
CA SER A 78 -6.15 -1.31 17.91
C SER A 78 -5.41 -2.33 18.77
N ASN A 79 -4.87 -1.87 19.89
CA ASN A 79 -4.27 -2.72 20.91
C ASN A 79 -4.57 -2.19 22.31
N ALA A 80 -4.17 -2.94 23.35
CA ALA A 80 -4.48 -2.62 24.74
C ALA A 80 -3.90 -1.27 25.25
N VAL A 81 -2.97 -0.66 24.52
CA VAL A 81 -2.23 0.54 24.94
C VAL A 81 -2.50 1.73 24.00
N ARG A 82 -2.77 1.47 22.72
CA ARG A 82 -2.88 2.48 21.68
C ARG A 82 -3.76 2.01 20.54
N ASN A 83 -4.50 2.98 20.02
CA ASN A 83 -5.29 2.86 18.82
C ASN A 83 -4.75 3.85 17.76
N GLY A 84 -4.70 3.41 16.51
CA GLY A 84 -4.16 4.18 15.41
C GLY A 84 -4.85 3.83 14.11
N ILE A 85 -4.90 4.80 13.21
CA ILE A 85 -5.50 4.65 11.89
C ILE A 85 -4.57 5.22 10.83
N GLY A 86 -4.58 4.60 9.66
CA GLY A 86 -3.81 5.01 8.51
C GLY A 86 -4.65 4.95 7.24
N THR A 87 -4.46 5.91 6.36
CA THR A 87 -5.06 5.90 5.04
C THR A 87 -4.15 6.54 4.01
N VAL A 88 -4.22 6.10 2.76
CA VAL A 88 -3.42 6.59 1.65
C VAL A 88 -4.33 6.82 0.46
N LEU A 89 -4.41 8.07 0.03
CA LEU A 89 -4.98 8.43 -1.27
C LEU A 89 -3.92 8.31 -2.34
N VAL A 90 -4.23 7.63 -3.43
CA VAL A 90 -3.36 7.48 -4.61
C VAL A 90 -4.01 8.20 -5.78
N SER A 91 -3.29 9.15 -6.36
CA SER A 91 -3.76 9.88 -7.54
C SER A 91 -3.80 8.96 -8.78
N PRO A 92 -4.56 9.32 -9.81
CA PRO A 92 -4.50 8.65 -11.11
C PRO A 92 -3.07 8.59 -11.69
N ASN A 93 -2.24 9.57 -11.35
CA ASN A 93 -0.85 9.67 -11.79
C ASN A 93 0.11 8.81 -10.94
N GLY A 94 -0.39 8.15 -9.89
CA GLY A 94 0.39 7.33 -8.97
C GLY A 94 0.98 8.08 -7.78
N ASP A 95 0.62 9.34 -7.53
CA ASP A 95 1.10 10.08 -6.36
C ASP A 95 0.43 9.59 -5.08
N HIS A 96 1.19 9.44 -4.00
CA HIS A 96 0.69 8.97 -2.71
C HIS A 96 0.53 10.11 -1.69
N TYR A 97 -0.64 10.18 -1.06
CA TYR A 97 -0.98 11.14 -0.01
C TYR A 97 -1.37 10.38 1.27
N PRO A 98 -0.41 10.09 2.16
CA PRO A 98 -0.69 9.37 3.40
C PRO A 98 -1.26 10.29 4.48
N PHE A 99 -2.20 9.76 5.24
CA PHE A 99 -2.77 10.35 6.44
C PHE A 99 -2.73 9.31 7.56
N THR A 100 -2.32 9.74 8.75
CA THR A 100 -2.31 8.87 9.93
C THR A 100 -2.79 9.66 11.14
N CYS A 101 -3.44 8.97 12.05
CA CYS A 101 -3.92 9.58 13.29
C CYS A 101 -3.88 8.57 14.43
N LYS A 102 -3.55 9.06 15.62
CA LYS A 102 -3.69 8.31 16.86
C LYS A 102 -5.08 8.61 17.43
N LEU A 103 -5.85 7.56 17.71
CA LEU A 103 -7.14 7.71 18.38
C LEU A 103 -6.90 7.82 19.90
N ASP A 104 -7.47 8.87 20.51
CA ASP A 104 -7.36 9.13 21.95
C ASP A 104 -8.55 8.53 22.75
N PHE A 105 -9.25 7.57 22.15
CA PHE A 105 -10.33 6.83 22.78
C PHE A 105 -10.14 5.32 22.58
N ASP A 106 -10.80 4.54 23.43
CA ASP A 106 -10.80 3.08 23.33
C ASP A 106 -11.66 2.63 22.15
N CYS A 107 -11.04 1.92 21.20
CA CYS A 107 -11.72 1.31 20.07
C CYS A 107 -11.39 -0.18 20.01
N THR A 108 -12.20 -0.95 19.30
CA THR A 108 -11.85 -2.31 18.88
C THR A 108 -11.17 -2.26 17.52
N ASN A 109 -10.58 -3.37 17.05
CA ASN A 109 -10.02 -3.45 15.68
C ASN A 109 -11.06 -3.02 14.64
N ASN A 110 -12.27 -3.59 14.69
CA ASN A 110 -13.33 -3.24 13.75
C ASN A 110 -13.69 -1.75 13.79
N MET A 111 -13.69 -1.13 14.97
CA MET A 111 -13.93 0.32 15.07
C MET A 111 -12.77 1.12 14.45
N ALA A 112 -11.52 0.72 14.68
CA ALA A 112 -10.36 1.39 14.08
C ALA A 112 -10.42 1.35 12.54
N GLU A 113 -10.85 0.22 11.97
CA GLU A 113 -11.03 0.07 10.51
C GLU A 113 -12.07 1.06 9.96
N TYR A 114 -13.20 1.19 10.66
CA TYR A 114 -14.23 2.17 10.29
C TYR A 114 -13.72 3.61 10.40
N GLU A 115 -12.98 3.93 11.46
CA GLU A 115 -12.39 5.26 11.65
C GLU A 115 -11.35 5.58 10.55
N ALA A 116 -10.52 4.61 10.16
CA ALA A 116 -9.57 4.74 9.06
C ALA A 116 -10.28 4.99 7.72
N CYS A 117 -11.35 4.24 7.45
CA CYS A 117 -12.18 4.41 6.25
C CYS A 117 -12.84 5.81 6.21
N ILE A 118 -13.45 6.24 7.31
CA ILE A 118 -14.10 7.56 7.44
C ILE A 118 -13.10 8.69 7.22
N MET A 119 -11.92 8.61 7.85
CA MET A 119 -10.85 9.58 7.64
C MET A 119 -10.45 9.69 6.17
N GLY A 120 -10.30 8.54 5.51
CA GLY A 120 -9.95 8.47 4.10
C GLY A 120 -11.00 9.09 3.18
N LEU A 121 -12.29 8.79 3.42
CA LEU A 121 -13.41 9.36 2.67
C LEU A 121 -13.52 10.87 2.88
N GLN A 122 -13.35 11.34 4.12
CA GLN A 122 -13.36 12.76 4.41
C GLN A 122 -12.21 13.49 3.70
N ALA A 123 -11.00 12.93 3.72
CA ALA A 123 -9.86 13.49 2.99
C ALA A 123 -10.09 13.52 1.47
N ALA A 124 -10.81 12.54 0.92
CA ALA A 124 -11.16 12.52 -0.50
C ALA A 124 -12.15 13.62 -0.87
N ILE A 125 -13.16 13.85 -0.04
CA ILE A 125 -14.17 14.91 -0.21
C ILE A 125 -13.53 16.29 -0.09
N GLU A 126 -12.68 16.51 0.92
CA GLU A 126 -11.95 17.76 1.12
C GLU A 126 -11.07 18.12 -0.09
N ARG A 127 -10.61 17.10 -0.84
CA ARG A 127 -9.84 17.25 -2.09
C ARG A 127 -10.70 17.39 -3.34
N GLY A 128 -12.03 17.29 -3.22
CA GLY A 128 -12.95 17.38 -4.36
C GLY A 128 -12.88 16.18 -5.31
N ILE A 129 -12.47 15.00 -4.80
CA ILE A 129 -12.41 13.76 -5.59
C ILE A 129 -13.84 13.27 -5.84
N LYS A 130 -14.20 13.07 -7.12
CA LYS A 130 -15.55 12.64 -7.52
C LYS A 130 -15.70 11.13 -7.66
N THR A 131 -14.61 10.43 -7.95
CA THR A 131 -14.61 8.99 -8.21
C THR A 131 -13.44 8.37 -7.48
N LEU A 132 -13.74 7.40 -6.62
CA LEU A 132 -12.80 6.81 -5.69
C LEU A 132 -13.03 5.29 -5.62
N GLU A 133 -11.96 4.52 -5.76
CA GLU A 133 -11.94 3.09 -5.45
C GLU A 133 -11.41 2.90 -4.03
N VAL A 134 -12.20 2.26 -3.18
CA VAL A 134 -11.88 2.12 -1.75
C VAL A 134 -11.44 0.68 -1.45
N TYR A 135 -10.28 0.56 -0.81
CA TYR A 135 -9.62 -0.68 -0.44
C TYR A 135 -9.34 -0.70 1.06
N GLY A 136 -9.66 -1.84 1.68
CA GLY A 136 -9.26 -2.17 3.05
C GLY A 136 -9.05 -3.69 3.13
N ASP A 137 -8.44 -4.16 4.20
CA ASP A 137 -8.22 -5.59 4.47
C ASP A 137 -9.30 -6.18 5.41
N SER A 138 -10.09 -5.32 6.07
CA SER A 138 -11.22 -5.73 6.90
C SER A 138 -12.40 -6.29 6.09
N THR A 139 -12.43 -7.62 5.97
CA THR A 139 -13.54 -8.39 5.38
C THR A 139 -14.88 -7.95 5.99
N LEU A 140 -14.96 -7.83 7.31
CA LEU A 140 -16.20 -7.45 8.00
C LEU A 140 -16.74 -6.11 7.51
N LEU A 141 -15.88 -5.09 7.45
CA LEU A 141 -16.28 -3.76 7.00
C LEU A 141 -16.73 -3.81 5.54
N ILE A 142 -15.98 -4.47 4.66
CA ILE A 142 -16.31 -4.57 3.22
C ILE A 142 -17.70 -5.19 3.02
N TYR A 143 -17.98 -6.34 3.65
CA TYR A 143 -19.26 -7.02 3.48
C TYR A 143 -20.43 -6.25 4.14
N GLN A 144 -20.17 -5.51 5.22
CA GLN A 144 -21.19 -4.64 5.84
C GLN A 144 -21.53 -3.42 4.97
N LEU A 145 -20.54 -2.79 4.35
CA LEU A 145 -20.75 -1.67 3.43
C LEU A 145 -21.45 -2.11 2.15
N LYS A 146 -21.14 -3.31 1.63
CA LYS A 146 -21.87 -3.92 0.51
C LYS A 146 -23.31 -4.33 0.86
N GLY A 147 -23.68 -4.31 2.15
CA GLY A 147 -25.00 -4.74 2.61
C GLY A 147 -25.20 -6.27 2.58
N GLU A 148 -24.13 -7.02 2.36
CA GLU A 148 -24.16 -8.48 2.36
C GLU A 148 -24.19 -9.03 3.78
N TRP A 149 -23.54 -8.35 4.73
CA TRP A 149 -23.52 -8.72 6.14
C TRP A 149 -24.19 -7.65 7.00
N GLU A 150 -24.99 -8.10 7.97
CA GLU A 150 -25.59 -7.25 8.99
C GLU A 150 -24.77 -7.29 10.28
N THR A 151 -24.84 -6.20 11.06
CA THR A 151 -24.27 -6.14 12.41
C THR A 151 -25.36 -5.80 13.42
N ARG A 152 -25.30 -6.43 14.59
CA ARG A 152 -26.17 -6.14 15.73
C ARG A 152 -25.51 -5.20 16.73
N ASP A 153 -24.24 -4.87 16.54
CA ASP A 153 -23.52 -3.91 17.39
C ASP A 153 -24.01 -2.49 17.07
N PRO A 154 -24.67 -1.78 18.02
CA PRO A 154 -25.18 -0.44 17.78
C PRO A 154 -24.11 0.57 17.34
N LYS A 155 -22.86 0.39 17.79
CA LYS A 155 -21.74 1.27 17.38
C LYS A 155 -21.42 1.06 15.91
N LEU A 156 -21.29 -0.19 15.48
CA LEU A 156 -20.98 -0.51 14.08
C LEU A 156 -22.13 -0.17 13.13
N ILE A 157 -23.39 -0.26 13.61
CA ILE A 157 -24.55 0.25 12.88
C ILE A 157 -24.39 1.76 12.61
N ASN A 158 -24.03 2.55 13.64
CA ASN A 158 -23.79 3.98 13.47
C ASN A 158 -22.65 4.27 12.50
N TYR A 159 -21.51 3.57 12.62
CA TYR A 159 -20.40 3.73 11.68
C TYR A 159 -20.81 3.43 10.24
N ARG A 160 -21.52 2.33 10.00
CA ARG A 160 -22.03 1.99 8.66
C ARG A 160 -22.94 3.09 8.11
N MET A 161 -23.82 3.68 8.93
CA MET A 161 -24.66 4.80 8.50
C MET A 161 -23.84 6.04 8.13
N VAL A 162 -22.78 6.35 8.87
CA VAL A 162 -21.87 7.46 8.55
C VAL A 162 -21.17 7.21 7.23
N VAL A 163 -20.59 6.02 7.04
CA VAL A 163 -19.85 5.70 5.81
C VAL A 163 -20.77 5.74 4.57
N LEU A 164 -21.98 5.20 4.67
CA LEU A 164 -22.97 5.24 3.59
C LEU A 164 -23.60 6.62 3.38
N GLY A 165 -23.34 7.58 4.27
CA GLY A 165 -23.82 8.97 4.19
C GLY A 165 -22.84 9.92 3.49
N PHE A 166 -21.62 9.49 3.20
CA PHE A 166 -20.67 10.19 2.32
C PHE A 166 -21.08 10.04 0.85
#